data_AF-A0A368UVG2-F1
#
_entry.id   AF-A0A368UVG2-F1
#
_cell.length_a   1.000
_cell.length_b   1.000
_cell.length_c   1.000
_cell.angle_alpha   90.00
_cell.angle_beta   90.00
_cell.angle_gamma   90.00
#
_symmetry.space_group_name_H-M   'P 1'
#
loop_
_entity.id
_entity.type
_entity.pdbx_description
1 polymer ?
#
loop_
_entity_poly.entity_id
_entity_poly.type
_entity_poly.pdbx_seq_one_letter_code
_entity_poly.pdbx_strand_id
1 'polypeptide(L)' 'MNDVTENNNNNERPRSPGVLKIMQSILAGAFGVQSDKRRQEDFSHHSPLPYIIAGVLFTLAFVGGLIIVVKLVLAGQ' A
#
# COMPACT_ATOMS: atom_id res chain seq x y z
N MET A 1 -13.42 -39.14 -36.69
CA MET A 1 -12.78 -38.70 -35.44
C MET A 1 -12.43 -37.24 -35.66
N ASN A 2 -13.22 -36.32 -35.11
CA ASN A 2 -12.98 -34.89 -35.27
C ASN A 2 -12.04 -34.47 -34.14
N ASP A 3 -10.76 -34.29 -34.47
CA ASP A 3 -9.77 -33.82 -33.52
C ASP A 3 -9.92 -32.31 -33.35
N VAL A 4 -10.79 -31.95 -32.40
CA VAL A 4 -10.79 -30.65 -31.76
C VAL A 4 -9.70 -30.71 -30.71
N THR A 5 -8.68 -29.85 -30.79
CA THR A 5 -8.46 -28.79 -29.79
C THR A 5 -7.22 -27.97 -30.17
N GLU A 6 -7.52 -26.76 -30.59
CA GLU A 6 -6.67 -25.58 -30.66
C GLU A 6 -6.11 -25.24 -29.25
N ASN A 7 -4.78 -25.08 -29.10
CA ASN A 7 -4.22 -24.45 -27.90
C ASN A 7 -3.43 -23.20 -28.32
N ASN A 8 -4.15 -22.09 -28.30
CA ASN A 8 -3.72 -20.77 -28.69
C ASN A 8 -2.83 -20.18 -27.57
N ASN A 9 -1.52 -20.08 -27.84
CA ASN A 9 -0.52 -19.50 -26.96
C ASN A 9 -0.71 -17.97 -26.84
N ASN A 10 -1.73 -17.56 -26.11
CA ASN A 10 -1.98 -16.14 -25.84
C ASN A 10 -1.03 -15.65 -24.75
N ASN A 11 0.13 -15.17 -25.18
CA ASN A 11 0.99 -14.27 -24.41
C ASN A 11 0.21 -12.98 -24.12
N GLU A 12 -0.59 -12.97 -23.06
CA GLU A 12 -1.21 -11.76 -22.52
C GLU A 12 -0.11 -10.88 -21.91
N ARG A 13 0.34 -9.89 -22.67
CA ARG A 13 1.15 -8.79 -22.13
C ARG A 13 0.32 -8.15 -21.00
N PRO A 14 0.89 -7.91 -19.81
CA PRO A 14 0.14 -7.33 -18.70
C PRO A 14 -0.41 -5.96 -19.12
N ARG A 15 -1.71 -5.88 -19.39
CA ARG A 15 -2.41 -4.62 -19.72
C ARG A 15 -2.19 -3.67 -18.54
N SER A 16 -1.81 -2.44 -18.83
CA SER A 16 -1.58 -1.42 -17.80
C SER A 16 -2.79 -1.36 -16.85
N PRO A 17 -2.57 -1.34 -15.52
CA PRO A 17 -3.65 -1.27 -14.56
C PRO A 17 -4.56 -0.08 -14.87
N GLY A 18 -5.87 -0.33 -15.02
CA GLY A 18 -6.83 0.75 -15.23
C GLY A 18 -6.81 1.73 -14.05
N VAL A 19 -7.19 2.99 -14.31
CA VAL A 19 -7.19 4.08 -13.31
C VAL A 19 -7.96 3.71 -12.04
N LEU A 20 -9.07 2.97 -12.18
CA LEU A 20 -9.85 2.46 -11.05
C LEU A 20 -9.05 1.48 -10.17
N LYS A 21 -8.22 0.63 -10.77
CA LYS A 21 -7.37 -0.34 -10.06
C LYS A 21 -6.23 0.38 -9.32
N ILE A 22 -5.71 1.46 -9.89
CA ILE A 22 -4.72 2.33 -9.25
C ILE A 22 -5.34 3.04 -8.06
N MET A 23 -6.55 3.60 -8.20
CA MET A 23 -7.26 4.27 -7.11
C MET A 23 -7.62 3.31 -5.97
N GLN A 24 -8.09 2.10 -6.29
CA GLN A 24 -8.29 1.04 -5.31
C GLN A 24 -7.00 0.64 -4.60
N SER A 25 -5.87 0.58 -5.30
CA SER A 25 -4.56 0.29 -4.70
C SER A 25 -4.11 1.40 -3.74
N ILE A 26 -4.41 2.66 -4.05
CA ILE A 26 -4.09 3.80 -3.19
C ILE A 26 -4.96 3.80 -1.92
N LEU A 27 -6.27 3.56 -2.05
CA LEU A 27 -7.16 3.44 -0.89
C LEU A 27 -6.81 2.23 -0.02
N ALA A 28 -6.53 1.08 -0.64
CA ALA A 28 -6.05 -0.12 0.03
C ALA A 28 -4.79 0.18 0.87
N GLY A 29 -3.80 0.86 0.27
CA GLY A 29 -2.58 1.29 0.98
C GLY A 29 -2.84 2.29 2.10
N ALA A 30 -3.79 3.21 1.92
CA ALA A 30 -4.14 4.21 2.92
C ALA A 30 -4.91 3.64 4.13
N PHE A 31 -5.71 2.60 3.92
CA PHE A 31 -6.45 1.90 4.98
C PHE A 31 -5.66 0.76 5.64
N GLY A 32 -4.40 0.56 5.26
CA GLY A 32 -3.53 -0.44 5.87
C GLY A 32 -3.77 -1.87 5.40
N VAL A 33 -4.42 -2.10 4.24
CA VAL A 33 -4.54 -3.45 3.67
C VAL A 33 -3.24 -3.83 2.98
N GLN A 34 -2.23 -4.04 3.83
CA GLN A 34 -0.98 -4.64 3.45
C GLN A 34 -1.30 -6.09 3.06
N SER A 35 -1.29 -6.36 1.74
CA SER A 35 -1.44 -7.73 1.22
C SER A 35 -0.52 -8.67 1.98
N ASP A 36 -0.99 -9.89 2.29
CA ASP A 36 -0.22 -10.90 3.04
C ASP A 36 1.17 -11.16 2.45
N LYS A 37 1.39 -10.88 1.16
CA LYS A 37 2.71 -10.94 0.52
C LYS A 37 3.68 -9.89 1.08
N ARG A 38 3.22 -8.66 1.31
CA ARG A 38 4.03 -7.56 1.89
C ARG A 38 4.30 -7.80 3.36
N ARG A 39 3.30 -8.30 4.09
CA ARG A 39 3.48 -8.77 5.47
C ARG A 39 4.48 -9.92 5.53
N GLN A 40 4.35 -10.95 4.70
CA GLN A 40 5.31 -12.05 4.69
C GLN A 40 6.71 -11.56 4.37
N GLU A 41 6.90 -10.69 3.40
CA GLU A 41 8.21 -10.10 3.11
C GLU A 41 8.75 -9.32 4.30
N ASP A 42 7.95 -8.43 4.91
CA ASP A 42 8.36 -7.60 6.04
C ASP A 42 8.63 -8.39 7.34
N PHE A 43 7.87 -9.46 7.57
CA PHE A 43 8.00 -10.31 8.76
C PHE A 43 8.83 -11.59 8.52
N SER A 44 9.29 -11.84 7.29
CA SER A 44 10.30 -12.88 6.99
C SER A 44 11.72 -12.40 7.25
N HIS A 45 11.93 -11.09 7.39
CA HIS A 45 13.20 -10.52 7.82
C HIS A 45 13.38 -10.70 9.33
N HIS A 46 14.63 -10.89 9.76
CA HIS A 46 15.00 -11.44 11.08
C HIS A 46 14.57 -10.61 12.30
N SER A 47 14.00 -9.40 12.13
CA SER A 47 13.59 -8.58 13.26
C SER A 47 12.47 -7.57 12.95
N PRO A 48 11.41 -7.49 13.77
CA PRO A 48 10.33 -6.50 13.63
C PRO A 48 10.71 -5.10 14.13
N LEU A 49 11.88 -4.95 14.77
CA LEU A 49 12.35 -3.73 15.43
C LEU A 49 12.38 -2.49 14.51
N PRO A 50 12.85 -2.57 13.25
CA PRO A 50 12.85 -1.43 12.33
C PRO A 50 11.45 -0.88 12.05
N TYR A 51 10.45 -1.76 11.95
CA TYR A 51 9.05 -1.37 11.70
C TYR A 51 8.44 -0.65 12.90
N ILE A 52 8.76 -1.09 14.12
CA ILE A 52 8.32 -0.44 15.36
C ILE A 52 8.93 0.96 15.46
N ILE A 53 10.25 1.10 15.22
CA ILE A 53 10.93 2.40 15.24
C ILE A 53 10.32 3.34 14.20
N ALA A 54 10.12 2.87 12.97
CA ALA A 54 9.50 3.65 11.90
C ALA A 54 8.08 4.10 12.28
N GLY A 55 7.27 3.21 12.85
CA GLY A 55 5.91 3.52 13.31
C GLY A 55 5.87 4.56 14.43
N VAL A 56 6.78 4.46 15.40
CA VAL A 56 6.88 5.44 16.49
C VAL A 56 7.31 6.81 15.95
N LEU A 57 8.35 6.86 15.10
CA LEU A 57 8.80 8.11 14.49
C LEU A 57 7.70 8.77 13.66
N PHE A 58 6.99 7.99 12.85
CA PHE A 58 5.85 8.47 12.07
C PHE A 58 4.74 9.02 12.97
N THR A 59 4.40 8.32 14.06
CA THR A 59 3.36 8.75 14.99
C THR A 59 3.72 10.07 15.67
N LEU A 60 4.97 10.23 16.11
CA LEU A 60 5.47 11.48 16.71
C LEU A 60 5.40 12.64 15.71
N ALA A 61 5.83 12.40 14.47
CA ALA A 61 5.76 13.40 13.40
C ALA A 61 4.31 13.79 13.09
N PHE A 62 3.39 12.82 13.04
CA PHE A 62 1.97 13.05 12.79
C PHE A 62 1.34 13.91 13.88
N VAL A 63 1.54 13.55 15.16
CA VAL A 63 1.05 14.33 16.31
C VAL A 63 1.63 15.73 16.30
N GLY A 64 2.95 15.87 16.05
CA GLY A 64 3.59 17.18 15.91
C GLY A 64 2.98 18.02 14.79
N GLY A 65 2.68 17.41 13.65
CA GLY A 65 1.98 18.04 12.53
C GLY A 65 0.59 18.54 12.92
N LEU A 66 -0.20 17.72 13.61
CA LEU A 66 -1.52 18.13 14.11
C LEU A 66 -1.43 19.32 15.07
N ILE A 67 -0.45 19.32 15.98
CA ILE A 67 -0.22 20.45 16.89
C ILE A 67 0.07 21.73 16.10
N ILE A 68 0.95 21.67 15.10
CA ILE A 68 1.26 22.83 14.25
C ILE A 68 0.00 23.34 13.55
N VAL A 69 -0.78 22.45 12.94
CA VAL A 69 -2.04 22.80 12.27
C VAL A 69 -3.00 23.48 13.24
N VAL A 70 -3.21 22.90 14.43
CA VAL A 70 -4.07 23.49 15.46
C VAL A 70 -3.57 24.88 15.86
N LYS A 71 -2.26 25.06 16.05
CA LYS A 71 -1.69 26.38 16.39
C LYS A 71 -1.88 27.40 15.27
N LEU A 72 -1.74 27.01 14.01
CA LEU A 72 -2.00 27.89 12.87
C LEU A 72 -3.47 28.30 12.79
N VAL A 73 -4.39 27.35 13.04
CA VAL A 73 -5.83 27.63 13.06
C VAL A 73 -6.19 28.58 14.21
N LEU A 74 -5.68 28.34 15.43
CA LEU A 74 -5.91 29.20 16.58
C LEU A 74 -5.28 30.58 16.41
N ALA A 75 -4.12 30.69 15.76
CA ALA A 75 -3.47 31.98 15.49
C ALA A 75 -4.25 32.84 14.47
N GLY A 76 -5.13 32.22 13.68
CA GLY A 76 -6.02 32.90 12.74
C GLY A 76 -7.42 33.20 13.29
N GLN A 77 -7.71 32.82 14.54
CA GLN A 77 -8.93 33.21 15.28
C GLN A 77 -8.64 34.40 16.17
#